data_AF-A0AAU5IGE2-F1
#
_entry.id   AF-A0AAU5IGE2-F1
#
_cell.length_a   1.000
_cell.length_b   1.000
_cell.length_c   1.000
_cell.angle_alpha   90.00
_cell.angle_beta   90.00
_cell.angle_gamma   90.00
#
_symmetry.space_group_name_H-M   'P 1'
#
loop_
_entity.id
_entity.type
_entity.pdbx_description
1 polymer ?
#
loop_
_entity_poly.entity_id
_entity_poly.type
_entity_poly.pdbx_seq_one_letter_code
_entity_poly.pdbx_strand_id
1 'polypeptide(L)'
;MAERYRVGVLDTCTYIDLDLLCAEDLPAFPALTAVTMAELQQGVAMAGDAAGRAARMEKLGAAVADFEPLPFDGEAAARYGSLVSLVVAAGRTPRPRRTDLMIASIASVRGLPLFTRNADDFKGLEGVLTVVAV
;
A
#
# COMPACT_ATOMS: atom_id res chain seq x y z
N MET A 1 9.81 23.72 4.29
CA MET A 1 9.05 22.51 4.66
C MET A 1 8.55 21.92 3.36
N ALA A 2 8.82 20.64 3.09
CA ALA A 2 8.21 19.99 1.93
C ALA A 2 6.69 20.03 2.10
N GLU A 3 5.97 20.39 1.05
CA GLU A 3 4.51 20.48 1.08
C GLU A 3 3.93 19.09 1.33
N ARG A 4 3.22 18.92 2.46
CA ARG A 4 2.58 17.65 2.82
C ARG A 4 1.56 17.28 1.75
N TYR A 5 1.62 16.05 1.22
CA TYR A 5 0.61 15.59 0.28
C TYR A 5 -0.77 15.58 0.93
N ARG A 6 -1.73 16.22 0.25
CA ARG A 6 -3.11 16.27 0.75
C ARG A 6 -3.72 14.87 0.78
N VAL A 7 -3.57 14.07 -0.27
CA VAL A 7 -4.12 12.72 -0.38
C VAL A 7 -3.01 11.75 -0.76
N GLY A 8 -3.04 10.53 -0.23
CA GLY A 8 -2.06 9.49 -0.56
C GLY A 8 -2.55 8.10 -0.20
N VAL A 9 -2.08 7.10 -0.93
CA VAL A 9 -2.34 5.69 -0.63
C VAL A 9 -1.35 5.24 0.43
N LEU A 10 -1.84 4.62 1.51
CA LEU A 10 -0.98 3.92 2.45
C LEU A 10 -0.77 2.49 1.97
N ASP A 11 0.48 2.08 1.90
CA ASP A 11 0.84 0.68 1.83
C ASP A 11 0.37 -0.06 3.10
N THR A 12 0.16 -1.38 2.99
CA THR A 12 -0.30 -2.21 4.10
C THR A 12 0.66 -2.18 5.28
N CYS A 13 1.98 -2.19 5.02
CA CYS A 13 2.98 -2.06 6.07
C CYS A 13 2.87 -0.72 6.82
N THR A 14 2.62 0.37 6.10
CA THR A 14 2.42 1.71 6.67
C THR A 14 1.15 1.78 7.49
N TYR A 15 0.04 1.20 7.00
CA TYR A 15 -1.22 1.18 7.74
C TYR A 15 -1.11 0.36 9.04
N ILE A 16 -0.44 -0.80 8.98
CA ILE A 16 -0.24 -1.64 10.18
C ILE A 16 0.57 -0.88 11.23
N ASP A 17 1.55 -0.09 10.83
CA ASP A 17 2.46 0.58 11.76
C ASP A 17 2.11 2.05 12.03
N LEU A 18 0.86 2.48 11.78
CA LEU A 18 0.42 3.87 11.97
C LEU A 18 0.80 4.45 13.34
N ASP A 19 0.67 3.67 14.41
CA ASP A 19 0.98 4.10 15.79
C ASP A 19 2.47 4.38 16.03
N LEU A 20 3.34 3.96 15.09
CA LEU A 20 4.79 4.15 15.15
C LEU A 20 5.26 5.33 14.28
N LEU A 21 4.36 5.97 13.51
CA LEU A 21 4.69 7.00 12.53
C LEU A 21 4.27 8.38 12.99
N CYS A 22 5.04 9.40 12.62
CA CYS A 22 4.66 10.79 12.85
C CYS A 22 3.57 11.20 11.87
N ALA A 23 2.51 11.86 12.36
CA ALA A 23 1.39 12.31 11.52
C ALA A 23 1.82 13.30 10.41
N GLU A 24 2.96 13.97 10.57
CA GLU A 24 3.55 14.89 9.60
C GLU A 24 4.14 14.18 8.37
N ASP A 25 4.55 12.92 8.54
CA ASP A 25 5.12 12.08 7.48
C ASP A 25 4.03 11.37 6.65
N LEU A 26 2.76 11.48 7.06
CA LEU A 26 1.61 10.84 6.42
C LEU A 26 0.80 11.85 5.58
N PRO A 27 0.02 11.42 4.58
CA PRO A 27 -0.88 12.31 3.87
C PRO A 27 -1.94 12.90 4.82
N ALA A 28 -2.50 14.07 4.48
CA ALA A 28 -3.57 14.65 5.30
C ALA A 28 -4.86 13.81 5.25
N PHE A 29 -5.13 13.18 4.11
CA PHE A 29 -6.25 12.29 3.86
C PHE A 29 -5.71 10.96 3.30
N PRO A 30 -5.46 9.96 4.16
CA PRO A 30 -5.01 8.65 3.72
C PRO A 30 -6.11 7.91 2.96
N ALA A 31 -5.71 7.06 2.03
CA ALA A 31 -6.57 6.11 1.35
C ALA A 31 -5.97 4.69 1.45
N LEU A 32 -6.83 3.69 1.52
CA LEU A 32 -6.45 2.28 1.44
C LEU A 32 -6.92 1.67 0.13
N THR A 33 -6.31 0.56 -0.25
CA THR A 33 -6.72 -0.21 -1.43
C THR A 33 -7.47 -1.48 -1.05
N ALA A 34 -8.22 -2.05 -1.98
CA ALA A 34 -8.85 -3.36 -1.78
C ALA A 34 -7.81 -4.47 -1.53
N VAL A 35 -6.58 -4.30 -2.05
CA VAL A 35 -5.46 -5.23 -1.82
C VAL A 35 -5.00 -5.14 -0.37
N THR A 36 -4.89 -3.92 0.18
CA THR A 36 -4.58 -3.70 1.60
C THR A 36 -5.62 -4.36 2.50
N MET A 37 -6.92 -4.21 2.18
CA MET A 37 -7.99 -4.89 2.92
C MET A 37 -7.85 -6.42 2.87
N ALA A 38 -7.49 -6.97 1.71
CA ALA A 38 -7.26 -8.41 1.56
C ALA A 38 -6.06 -8.89 2.40
N GLU A 39 -4.97 -8.13 2.47
CA GLU A 39 -3.80 -8.47 3.29
C GLU A 39 -4.11 -8.40 4.79
N LEU A 40 -4.91 -7.43 5.25
CA LEU A 40 -5.37 -7.37 6.63
C LEU A 40 -6.24 -8.58 7.00
N GLN A 41 -7.20 -8.94 6.13
CA GLN A 41 -8.04 -10.14 6.29
C GLN A 41 -7.19 -11.42 6.35
N GLN A 42 -6.23 -11.55 5.43
CA GLN A 42 -5.28 -12.67 5.42
C GLN A 42 -4.49 -12.74 6.72
N GLY A 43 -4.01 -11.59 7.22
CA GLY A 43 -3.29 -11.50 8.49
C GLY A 43 -4.10 -12.05 9.67
N VAL A 44 -5.40 -11.73 9.74
CA VAL A 44 -6.31 -12.28 10.76
C VAL A 44 -6.45 -13.80 10.61
N ALA A 45 -6.70 -14.27 9.38
CA ALA A 45 -6.91 -15.69 9.09
C ALA A 45 -5.67 -16.55 9.41
N MET A 46 -4.48 -16.00 9.21
CA MET A 46 -3.20 -16.69 9.43
C MET A 46 -2.62 -16.51 10.85
N ALA A 47 -3.30 -15.79 11.74
CA ALA A 47 -2.80 -15.56 13.09
C ALA A 47 -2.67 -16.87 13.89
N GLY A 48 -1.44 -17.15 14.35
CA GLY A 48 -1.08 -18.40 15.03
C GLY A 48 -1.55 -18.51 16.49
N ASP A 49 -1.90 -17.41 17.12
CA ASP A 49 -2.38 -17.37 18.50
C ASP A 49 -3.54 -16.38 18.68
N ALA A 50 -4.24 -16.47 19.81
CA ALA A 50 -5.43 -15.68 20.08
C ALA A 50 -5.13 -14.17 20.26
N ALA A 51 -4.00 -13.81 20.87
CA ALA A 51 -3.63 -12.43 21.13
C ALA A 51 -3.28 -11.71 19.82
N GLY A 52 -2.44 -12.34 19.00
CA GLY A 52 -2.08 -11.86 17.66
C GLY A 52 -3.27 -11.81 16.71
N ARG A 53 -4.29 -12.66 16.88
CA ARG A 53 -5.54 -12.57 16.12
C ARG A 53 -6.40 -11.39 16.56
N ALA A 54 -6.53 -11.17 17.88
CA ALA A 54 -7.29 -10.05 18.42
C ALA A 54 -6.72 -8.70 17.96
N ALA A 55 -5.39 -8.51 18.07
CA ALA A 55 -4.72 -7.28 17.62
C ALA A 55 -4.90 -7.03 16.12
N ARG A 56 -4.86 -8.08 15.28
CA ARG A 56 -5.11 -7.95 13.84
C ARG A 56 -6.57 -7.67 13.50
N MET A 57 -7.51 -8.26 14.25
CA MET A 57 -8.93 -7.97 14.11
C MET A 57 -9.26 -6.53 14.46
N GLU A 58 -8.60 -5.97 15.48
CA GLU A 58 -8.76 -4.56 15.85
C GLU A 58 -8.33 -3.64 14.69
N LYS A 59 -7.13 -3.85 14.13
CA LYS A 59 -6.66 -3.07 12.97
C LYS A 59 -7.57 -3.22 11.74
N LEU A 60 -8.01 -4.44 11.44
CA LEU A 60 -8.97 -4.67 10.36
C LEU A 60 -10.32 -3.97 10.62
N GLY A 61 -10.81 -4.00 11.86
CA GLY A 61 -12.05 -3.35 12.24
C GLY A 61 -12.00 -1.84 12.05
N ALA A 62 -10.90 -1.20 12.47
CA ALA A 62 -10.66 0.22 12.22
C ALA A 62 -10.62 0.51 10.70
N ALA A 63 -9.91 -0.31 9.92
CA ALA A 63 -9.82 -0.12 8.46
C ALA A 63 -11.21 -0.18 7.79
N VAL A 64 -12.05 -1.13 8.19
CA VAL A 64 -13.42 -1.29 7.64
C VAL A 64 -14.33 -0.13 8.05
N ALA A 65 -14.15 0.43 9.24
CA ALA A 65 -14.96 1.54 9.72
C ALA A 65 -14.60 2.88 9.05
N ASP A 66 -13.32 3.10 8.79
CA ASP A 66 -12.80 4.41 8.42
C ASP A 66 -12.57 4.59 6.90
N PHE A 67 -12.47 3.50 6.13
CA PHE A 67 -12.06 3.56 4.72
C PHE A 67 -13.03 2.86 3.77
N GLU A 68 -13.32 3.53 2.65
CA GLU A 68 -13.83 2.91 1.43
C GLU A 68 -12.63 2.55 0.53
N PRO A 69 -12.29 1.27 0.35
CA PRO A 69 -11.05 0.87 -0.30
C PRO A 69 -11.08 1.11 -1.82
N LEU A 70 -9.99 1.66 -2.35
CA LEU A 70 -9.82 1.86 -3.80
C LEU A 70 -9.74 0.50 -4.52
N PRO A 71 -10.58 0.24 -5.54
CA PRO A 71 -10.66 -1.07 -6.17
C PRO A 71 -9.45 -1.36 -7.06
N PHE A 72 -9.10 -2.65 -7.17
CA PHE A 72 -8.23 -3.16 -8.23
C PHE A 72 -9.08 -3.43 -9.49
N ASP A 73 -9.29 -2.37 -10.27
CA ASP A 73 -10.11 -2.37 -11.48
C ASP A 73 -9.28 -2.69 -12.76
N GLY A 74 -9.93 -2.59 -13.92
CA GLY A 74 -9.29 -2.88 -15.21
C GLY A 74 -8.10 -1.97 -15.55
N GLU A 75 -8.17 -0.68 -15.16
CA GLU A 75 -7.07 0.26 -15.37
C GLU A 75 -5.88 -0.09 -14.47
N ALA A 76 -6.13 -0.37 -13.19
CA ALA A 76 -5.11 -0.83 -12.26
C ALA A 76 -4.48 -2.16 -12.73
N ALA A 77 -5.29 -3.10 -13.24
CA ALA A 77 -4.81 -4.38 -13.78
C ALA A 77 -3.91 -4.21 -15.01
N ALA A 78 -4.28 -3.33 -15.96
CA ALA A 78 -3.43 -3.00 -17.09
C ALA A 78 -2.11 -2.35 -16.62
N ARG A 79 -2.22 -1.43 -15.65
CA ARG A 79 -1.06 -0.73 -15.10
C ARG A 79 -0.10 -1.64 -14.35
N TYR A 80 -0.61 -2.63 -13.63
CA TYR A 80 0.17 -3.66 -12.97
C TYR A 80 1.12 -4.36 -13.95
N GLY A 81 0.66 -4.68 -15.16
CA GLY A 81 1.50 -5.25 -16.22
C GLY A 81 2.69 -4.34 -16.57
N SER A 82 2.45 -3.03 -16.71
CA SER A 82 3.51 -2.06 -16.96
C SER A 82 4.52 -1.98 -15.81
N LEU A 83 4.05 -2.00 -14.55
CA LEU A 83 4.95 -1.98 -13.38
C LEU A 83 5.80 -3.26 -13.32
N VAL A 84 5.21 -4.43 -13.59
CA VAL A 84 5.95 -5.70 -13.67
C VAL A 84 7.06 -5.62 -14.72
N SER A 85 6.78 -5.08 -15.90
CA SER A 85 7.79 -4.88 -16.96
C SER A 85 8.93 -3.97 -16.50
N LEU A 86 8.63 -2.87 -15.78
CA LEU A 86 9.64 -1.97 -15.23
C LEU A 86 10.50 -2.65 -14.15
N VAL A 87 9.89 -3.43 -13.25
CA VAL A 87 10.64 -4.20 -12.24
C VAL A 87 11.60 -5.21 -12.91
N VAL A 88 11.15 -5.90 -13.96
CA VAL A 88 12.00 -6.82 -14.72
C VAL A 88 13.13 -6.06 -15.44
N ALA A 89 12.83 -4.93 -16.07
CA ALA A 89 13.84 -4.09 -16.73
C ALA A 89 14.88 -3.53 -15.74
N ALA A 90 14.48 -3.30 -14.49
CA ALA A 90 15.37 -2.93 -13.39
C ALA A 90 16.18 -4.12 -12.81
N GLY A 91 16.09 -5.32 -13.41
CA GLY A 91 16.83 -6.50 -12.99
C GLY A 91 16.30 -7.16 -11.72
N ARG A 92 15.06 -6.88 -11.33
CA ARG A 92 14.44 -7.38 -10.09
C ARG A 92 13.35 -8.41 -10.38
N THR A 93 13.03 -9.22 -9.37
CA THR A 93 11.98 -10.23 -9.45
C THR A 93 10.64 -9.65 -8.96
N PRO A 94 9.56 -9.68 -9.78
CA PRO A 94 8.24 -9.19 -9.37
C PRO A 94 7.51 -10.09 -8.37
N ARG A 95 7.80 -11.42 -8.40
CA ARG A 95 7.04 -12.42 -7.63
C ARG A 95 6.97 -12.16 -6.12
N PRO A 96 8.05 -11.76 -5.42
CA PRO A 96 7.98 -11.43 -3.99
C PRO A 96 7.13 -10.20 -3.65
N ARG A 97 6.82 -9.35 -4.64
CA ARG A 97 6.19 -8.02 -4.49
C ARG A 97 4.84 -7.93 -5.20
N ARG A 98 4.19 -9.07 -5.49
CA ARG A 98 2.98 -9.07 -6.34
C ARG A 98 1.87 -8.19 -5.75
N THR A 99 1.61 -8.31 -4.45
CA THR A 99 0.57 -7.51 -3.78
C THR A 99 0.97 -6.04 -3.71
N ASP A 100 2.22 -5.75 -3.35
CA ASP A 100 2.78 -4.39 -3.37
C ASP A 100 2.62 -3.71 -4.74
N LEU A 101 2.92 -4.44 -5.83
CA LEU A 101 2.76 -3.94 -7.19
C LEU A 101 1.29 -3.73 -7.58
N MET A 102 0.35 -4.50 -7.00
CA MET A 102 -1.08 -4.24 -7.17
C MET A 102 -1.50 -2.96 -6.43
N ILE A 103 -1.04 -2.73 -5.19
CA ILE A 103 -1.27 -1.48 -4.45
C ILE A 103 -0.71 -0.29 -5.24
N ALA A 104 0.56 -0.38 -5.68
CA ALA A 104 1.23 0.62 -6.50
C ALA A 104 0.49 0.91 -7.80
N SER A 105 -0.08 -0.11 -8.45
CA SER A 105 -0.83 0.09 -9.68
C SER A 105 -2.10 0.93 -9.46
N ILE A 106 -2.81 0.71 -8.36
CA ILE A 106 -4.02 1.45 -7.98
C ILE A 106 -3.66 2.90 -7.65
N ALA A 107 -2.64 3.10 -6.80
CA ALA A 107 -2.14 4.43 -6.46
C ALA A 107 -1.77 5.20 -7.72
N SER A 108 -1.10 4.53 -8.64
CA SER A 108 -0.57 5.19 -9.80
C SER A 108 -1.61 5.57 -10.86
N VAL A 109 -2.58 4.71 -11.18
CA VAL A 109 -3.65 5.10 -12.13
C VAL A 109 -4.49 6.25 -11.59
N ARG A 110 -4.54 6.42 -10.26
CA ARG A 110 -5.23 7.53 -9.58
C ARG A 110 -4.35 8.76 -9.37
N GLY A 111 -3.08 8.74 -9.80
CA GLY A 111 -2.14 9.84 -9.61
C GLY A 111 -1.87 10.17 -8.14
N LEU A 112 -1.98 9.18 -7.26
CA LEU A 112 -1.76 9.35 -5.82
C LEU A 112 -0.36 8.87 -5.43
N PRO A 113 0.35 9.59 -4.53
CA PRO A 113 1.59 9.09 -3.94
C PRO A 113 1.32 7.84 -3.08
N LEU A 114 2.25 6.89 -3.15
CA LEU A 114 2.26 5.69 -2.30
C LEU A 114 3.20 5.90 -1.11
N PHE A 115 2.65 5.86 0.10
CA PHE A 115 3.40 5.93 1.34
C PHE A 115 3.72 4.52 1.81
N THR A 116 5.01 4.20 2.00
CA THR A 116 5.47 2.85 2.32
C THR A 116 6.70 2.87 3.22
N ARG A 117 6.79 1.88 4.11
CA ARG A 117 8.02 1.60 4.89
C ARG A 117 9.06 0.82 4.09
N ASN A 118 8.67 0.27 2.95
CA ASN A 118 9.49 -0.57 2.09
C ASN A 118 9.77 0.13 0.75
N ALA A 119 10.16 1.41 0.76
CA ALA A 119 10.36 2.20 -0.47
C ALA A 119 11.33 1.53 -1.47
N ASP A 120 12.29 0.77 -0.96
CA ASP A 120 13.22 -0.02 -1.75
C ASP A 120 12.54 -1.06 -2.65
N ASP A 121 11.32 -1.50 -2.35
CA ASP A 121 10.56 -2.44 -3.19
C ASP A 121 10.01 -1.81 -4.47
N PHE A 122 9.97 -0.48 -4.55
CA PHE A 122 9.44 0.27 -5.68
C PHE A 122 10.51 0.98 -6.52
N LYS A 123 11.80 0.74 -6.23
CA LYS A 123 12.92 1.22 -7.04
C LYS A 123 12.75 0.83 -8.52
N GLY A 124 12.86 1.79 -9.42
CA GLY A 124 12.68 1.64 -10.86
C GLY A 124 11.27 1.99 -11.37
N LEU A 125 10.37 2.43 -10.50
CA LEU A 125 8.99 2.82 -10.84
C LEU A 125 8.77 4.35 -10.82
N GLU A 126 9.82 5.15 -10.58
CA GLU A 126 9.74 6.58 -10.28
C GLU A 126 9.15 7.40 -11.43
N GLY A 127 9.33 6.96 -12.68
CA GLY A 127 8.77 7.63 -13.85
C GLY A 127 7.25 7.54 -13.94
N VAL A 128 6.64 6.66 -13.14
CA VAL A 128 5.22 6.34 -13.27
C VAL A 128 4.51 6.31 -11.91
N LEU A 129 5.20 6.20 -10.78
CA LEU A 129 4.65 6.21 -9.42
C LEU A 129 5.48 7.12 -8.52
N THR A 130 4.81 8.01 -7.79
CA THR A 130 5.43 8.76 -6.69
C THR A 130 5.45 7.90 -5.43
N VAL A 131 6.64 7.63 -4.90
CA VAL A 131 6.84 6.84 -3.68
C VAL A 131 7.34 7.77 -2.58
N VAL A 132 6.70 7.72 -1.41
CA VAL A 132 7.07 8.46 -0.22
C VAL A 132 7.47 7.45 0.86
N ALA A 133 8.74 7.48 1.25
CA ALA A 133 9.24 6.64 2.34
C ALA A 133 8.79 7.22 3.69
N VAL A 134 8.30 6.35 4.58
CA VAL A 134 7.90 6.67 5.96
C VAL A 134 8.47 5.70 6.97
#